data_AF-A0A950LR89-F1
#
_entry.id   AF-A0A950LR89-F1
#
_cell.length_a   1.000
_cell.length_b   1.000
_cell.length_c   1.000
_cell.angle_alpha   90.00
_cell.angle_beta   90.00
_cell.angle_gamma   90.00
#
_symmetry.space_group_name_H-M   'P 1'
#
loop_
_entity.id
_entity.type
_entity.pdbx_description
1 polymer ?
#
loop_
_entity_poly.entity_id
_entity_poly.type
_entity_poly.pdbx_seq_one_letter_code
_entity_poly.pdbx_strand_id
1 'polypeptide(L)'
;MAKDDVFGSFEDAIRVRADIGNPWHITPMGRRYEPDYDLLRTLLAIPIEAGSGSESGRFANAIDAWVAAELRRAGFPADEVWPRLTKPRLVSSSERTTSFNQPRPGMC
;
A
#
# COMPACT_ATOMS: atom_id res chain seq x y z
N MET A 1 -14.52 -9.76 14.71
CA MET A 1 -13.73 -10.25 13.57
C MET A 1 -12.64 -9.24 13.29
N ALA A 2 -11.37 -9.59 13.49
CA ALA A 2 -10.27 -8.76 13.01
C ALA A 2 -10.38 -8.75 11.48
N LYS A 3 -10.39 -7.56 10.87
CA LYS A 3 -10.43 -7.41 9.42
C LYS A 3 -9.11 -7.96 8.87
N ASP A 4 -9.17 -9.01 8.06
CA ASP A 4 -7.98 -9.61 7.45
C ASP A 4 -7.14 -8.51 6.79
N ASP A 5 -5.87 -8.41 7.20
CA ASP A 5 -4.96 -7.41 6.68
C ASP A 5 -4.50 -7.85 5.27
N VAL A 6 -5.25 -7.40 4.27
CA VAL A 6 -4.98 -7.71 2.86
C VAL A 6 -3.55 -7.31 2.48
N PHE A 7 -3.03 -6.20 3.01
CA PHE A 7 -1.67 -5.75 2.69
C PHE A 7 -0.60 -6.59 3.38
N GLY A 8 -0.89 -7.12 4.58
CA GLY A 8 -0.03 -8.10 5.25
C GLY A 8 0.26 -9.32 4.38
N SER A 9 -0.71 -9.77 3.57
CA SER A 9 -0.50 -10.91 2.66
C SER A 9 0.48 -10.66 1.51
N PHE A 10 0.85 -9.40 1.25
CA PHE A 10 1.77 -9.01 0.19
C PHE A 10 3.20 -8.75 0.66
N GLU A 11 3.41 -8.54 1.97
CA GLU A 11 4.70 -8.07 2.51
C GLU A 11 5.87 -9.00 2.18
N ASP A 12 5.66 -10.31 2.29
CA ASP A 12 6.72 -11.29 2.05
C ASP A 12 7.18 -11.27 0.59
N ALA A 13 6.25 -11.20 -0.36
CA ALA A 13 6.56 -11.11 -1.79
C ALA A 13 7.34 -9.82 -2.12
N ILE A 14 6.99 -8.70 -1.49
CA ILE A 14 7.66 -7.42 -1.68
C ILE A 14 9.07 -7.44 -1.08
N ARG A 15 9.24 -7.99 0.14
CA ARG A 15 10.55 -8.07 0.81
C ARG A 15 11.55 -8.89 0.02
N VAL A 16 11.12 -10.02 -0.56
CA VAL A 16 11.99 -10.88 -1.39
C VAL A 16 12.56 -10.15 -2.60
N ARG A 17 11.86 -9.15 -3.14
CA ARG A 17 12.26 -8.42 -4.35
C ARG A 17 12.71 -6.98 -4.10
N ALA A 18 12.88 -6.59 -2.84
CA ALA A 18 13.27 -5.23 -2.46
C ALA A 18 14.69 -4.84 -2.93
N ASP A 19 15.57 -5.83 -3.16
CA ASP A 19 16.96 -5.62 -3.56
C ASP A 19 17.16 -5.43 -5.08
N ILE A 20 16.07 -5.46 -5.85
CA ILE A 20 16.12 -5.17 -7.28
C ILE A 20 16.38 -3.66 -7.43
N GLY A 21 17.48 -3.32 -8.10
CA GLY A 21 17.97 -1.94 -8.20
C GLY A 21 16.99 -0.95 -8.88
N ASN A 22 17.48 0.27 -9.10
CA ASN A 22 16.67 1.37 -9.62
C ASN A 22 16.02 1.01 -10.98
N PRO A 23 14.70 1.20 -11.16
CA PRO A 23 13.98 0.87 -12.38
C PRO A 23 14.29 1.82 -13.55
N TRP A 24 14.96 2.94 -13.30
CA TRP A 24 15.37 3.89 -14.32
C TRP A 24 16.77 3.57 -14.82
N HIS A 25 16.86 3.11 -16.08
CA HIS A 25 18.12 2.85 -16.75
C HIS A 25 18.48 4.02 -17.68
N ILE A 26 19.76 4.41 -17.66
CA ILE A 26 20.30 5.40 -18.59
C ILE A 26 20.63 4.68 -19.89
N THR A 27 20.08 5.17 -20.99
CA THR A 27 20.30 4.66 -22.35
C THR A 27 20.84 5.79 -23.24
N PRO A 28 21.42 5.47 -24.41
CA PRO A 28 21.84 6.50 -25.37
C PRO A 28 20.71 7.43 -25.85
N MET A 29 19.45 7.00 -25.75
CA MET A 29 18.27 7.78 -26.16
C MET A 29 17.57 8.50 -25.00
N GLY A 30 18.12 8.45 -23.78
CA GLY A 30 17.52 9.03 -22.57
C GLY A 30 17.28 8.01 -21.47
N ARG A 31 16.27 8.24 -20.63
CA ARG A 31 15.92 7.33 -19.52
C ARG A 31 14.86 6.33 -19.96
N ARG A 32 15.09 5.06 -19.67
CA ARG A 32 14.12 3.97 -19.87
C ARG A 32 13.65 3.45 -18.53
N TYR A 33 12.35 3.29 -18.38
CA TYR A 33 11.74 2.65 -17.22
C TYR A 33 11.64 1.13 -17.44
N GLU A 34 12.12 0.35 -16.48
CA GLU A 34 12.09 -1.11 -16.46
C GLU A 34 11.31 -1.63 -15.23
N PRO A 35 9.99 -1.82 -15.39
CA PRO A 35 9.12 -2.30 -14.31
C PRO A 35 9.41 -3.77 -13.93
N ASP A 36 9.27 -4.11 -12.65
CA ASP A 36 9.34 -5.51 -12.21
C ASP A 36 7.99 -6.23 -12.41
N TYR A 37 7.82 -6.82 -13.58
CA TYR A 37 6.62 -7.60 -13.89
C TYR A 37 6.54 -8.95 -13.16
N ASP A 38 7.66 -9.50 -12.68
CA ASP A 38 7.64 -10.74 -11.90
C ASP A 38 7.02 -10.50 -10.52
N LEU A 39 7.33 -9.36 -9.89
CA LEU A 39 6.67 -8.94 -8.66
C LEU A 39 5.17 -8.76 -8.89
N LEU A 40 4.78 -8.06 -9.97
CA LEU A 40 3.37 -7.87 -10.32
C LEU A 40 2.66 -9.22 -10.47
N ARG A 41 3.28 -10.17 -11.19
CA ARG A 41 2.75 -11.52 -11.39
C ARG A 41 2.55 -12.26 -10.06
N THR A 42 3.52 -12.13 -9.14
CA THR A 42 3.45 -12.75 -7.81
C THR A 42 2.33 -12.16 -6.96
N LEU A 43 2.19 -10.83 -6.96
CA LEU A 43 1.15 -10.14 -6.19
C LEU A 43 -0.26 -10.45 -6.71
N LEU A 44 -0.43 -10.60 -8.03
CA LEU A 44 -1.71 -10.98 -8.62
C LEU A 44 -2.06 -12.46 -8.40
N ALA A 45 -1.09 -13.35 -8.18
CA ALA A 45 -1.35 -14.76 -7.87
C ALA A 45 -2.03 -14.95 -6.51
N ILE A 46 -1.67 -14.13 -5.51
CA ILE A 46 -2.20 -14.20 -4.14
C ILE A 46 -3.74 -14.11 -4.07
N PRO A 47 -4.41 -13.10 -4.67
CA PRO A 47 -5.88 -13.05 -4.68
C PRO A 47 -6.52 -14.18 -5.51
N ILE A 48 -5.84 -14.66 -6.55
CA ILE A 48 -6.30 -15.78 -7.39
C ILE A 48 -6.33 -17.07 -6.57
N GLU A 49 -5.21 -17.42 -5.90
CA GLU A 49 -5.09 -18.63 -5.08
C GLU A 49 -6.05 -18.61 -3.89
N ALA A 50 -6.29 -17.45 -3.31
CA ALA A 50 -7.24 -17.27 -2.22
C ALA A 50 -8.72 -17.36 -2.65
N GLY A 51 -9.01 -17.74 -3.90
CA GLY A 51 -10.38 -17.90 -4.42
C GLY A 51 -11.20 -16.62 -4.38
N SER A 52 -10.54 -15.45 -4.31
CA SER A 52 -11.24 -14.17 -4.18
C SER A 52 -11.83 -13.79 -5.53
N GLY A 53 -13.16 -13.64 -5.56
CA GLY A 53 -13.85 -13.14 -6.75
C GLY A 53 -13.28 -11.79 -7.20
N SER A 54 -13.33 -11.54 -8.51
CA SER A 54 -12.78 -10.34 -9.16
C SER A 54 -13.33 -9.01 -8.60
N GLU A 55 -14.40 -9.06 -7.80
CA GLU A 55 -15.07 -7.91 -7.16
C GLU A 55 -14.54 -7.56 -5.74
N SER A 56 -13.59 -8.33 -5.20
CA SER A 56 -13.20 -8.23 -3.78
C SER A 56 -12.27 -7.06 -3.42
N GLY A 57 -11.93 -6.17 -4.36
CA GLY A 57 -10.95 -5.09 -4.16
C GLY A 57 -9.51 -5.56 -3.92
N ARG A 58 -9.27 -6.87 -3.75
CA ARG A 58 -7.95 -7.44 -3.49
C ARG A 58 -7.00 -7.34 -4.68
N PHE A 59 -7.53 -7.43 -5.90
CA PHE A 59 -6.76 -7.18 -7.12
C PHE A 59 -6.26 -5.74 -7.20
N ALA A 60 -7.12 -4.76 -6.89
CA ALA A 60 -6.71 -3.36 -6.81
C ALA A 60 -5.62 -3.16 -5.75
N ASN A 61 -5.79 -3.75 -4.56
CA ASN A 61 -4.77 -3.69 -3.51
C ASN A 61 -3.43 -4.32 -3.94
N ALA A 62 -3.44 -5.40 -4.73
CA ALA A 62 -2.22 -6.01 -5.26
C ALA A 62 -1.50 -5.08 -6.26
N ILE A 63 -2.26 -4.38 -7.12
CA ILE A 63 -1.72 -3.38 -8.04
C ILE A 63 -1.16 -2.18 -7.27
N ASP A 64 -1.90 -1.66 -6.29
CA ASP A 64 -1.44 -0.55 -5.45
C ASP A 64 -0.15 -0.91 -4.70
N ALA A 65 -0.07 -2.14 -4.18
CA ALA A 65 1.13 -2.66 -3.53
C ALA A 65 2.33 -2.76 -4.49
N TRP A 66 2.11 -3.16 -5.74
CA TRP A 66 3.13 -3.19 -6.77
C TRP A 66 3.63 -1.79 -7.12
N VAL A 67 2.73 -0.83 -7.36
CA VAL A 67 3.09 0.57 -7.66
C VAL A 67 3.91 1.16 -6.52
N ALA A 68 3.53 0.87 -5.27
CA ALA A 68 4.30 1.31 -4.10
C ALA A 68 5.71 0.70 -4.04
N ALA A 69 5.88 -0.56 -4.43
CA ALA A 69 7.21 -1.17 -4.53
C ALA A 69 8.05 -0.48 -5.62
N GLU A 70 7.48 -0.20 -6.79
CA GLU A 70 8.16 0.49 -7.90
C GLU A 70 8.59 1.92 -7.54
N LEU A 71 7.74 2.67 -6.84
CA LEU A 71 8.08 4.01 -6.36
C LEU A 71 9.25 3.99 -5.38
N ARG A 72 9.28 3.03 -4.44
CA ARG A 72 10.43 2.86 -3.53
C ARG A 72 11.70 2.51 -4.30
N ARG A 73 11.60 1.62 -5.28
CA ARG A 73 12.69 1.25 -6.19
C ARG A 73 13.22 2.44 -6.98
N ALA A 74 12.35 3.39 -7.35
CA ALA A 74 12.72 4.64 -8.00
C ALA A 74 13.41 5.66 -7.06
N GLY A 75 13.48 5.38 -5.75
CA GLY A 75 14.16 6.20 -4.75
C GLY A 75 13.24 7.05 -3.87
N PHE A 76 11.92 6.85 -3.92
CA PHE A 76 11.00 7.56 -3.03
C PHE A 76 11.12 7.04 -1.58
N PRO A 77 11.07 7.94 -0.57
CA PRO A 77 11.15 7.55 0.84
C PRO A 77 10.02 6.58 1.24
N ALA A 78 10.34 5.63 2.12
CA ALA A 78 9.40 4.58 2.53
C ALA A 78 8.15 5.12 3.26
N ASP A 79 8.25 6.29 3.86
CA ASP A 79 7.18 7.00 4.58
C ASP A 79 6.28 7.86 3.68
N GLU A 80 6.76 8.22 2.48
CA GLU A 80 6.04 8.98 1.44
C GLU A 80 5.26 8.07 0.48
N VAL A 81 5.50 6.76 0.51
CA VAL A 81 4.85 5.78 -0.38
C VAL A 81 3.88 4.89 0.38
N TRP A 82 2.61 4.90 -0.05
CA TRP A 82 1.54 4.04 0.46
C TRP A 82 1.23 2.89 -0.52
N PRO A 83 0.86 1.68 -0.08
CA PRO A 83 0.76 1.17 1.30
C PRO A 83 2.13 1.00 1.97
N ARG A 84 2.24 1.31 3.27
CA ARG A 84 3.49 1.17 4.04
C ARG A 84 3.77 -0.29 4.39
N LEU A 85 5.03 -0.70 4.26
CA LEU A 85 5.56 -2.02 4.68
C LEU A 85 5.61 -2.21 6.19
N THR A 86 5.55 -1.12 6.95
CA THR A 86 5.48 -1.17 8.40
C THR A 86 4.22 -0.45 8.82
N LYS A 87 3.40 -1.10 9.64
CA LYS A 87 2.19 -0.49 10.16
C LYS A 87 2.55 0.81 10.91
N PRO A 88 1.89 1.93 10.61
CA PRO A 88 2.16 3.17 11.32
C PRO A 88 1.92 2.97 12.81
N ARG A 89 2.81 3.54 13.64
CA ARG A 89 2.61 3.59 15.11
C ARG A 89 1.29 4.32 15.36
N LEU A 90 0.28 3.58 15.79
CA LEU A 90 -1.04 4.14 16.12
C LEU A 90 -0.85 5.10 17.30
N VAL A 91 -1.24 6.35 17.11
CA VAL A 91 -1.51 7.23 18.25
C VAL A 91 -2.82 6.74 18.84
N SER A 92 -2.79 6.23 20.08
CA SER A 92 -4.01 5.84 20.79
C SER A 92 -4.95 7.04 20.86
N SER A 93 -6.20 6.86 20.43
CA SER A 93 -7.24 7.88 20.49
C SER A 93 -7.75 8.07 21.93
N SER A 94 -6.88 8.32 22.90
CA SER A 94 -7.33 8.85 24.18
C SER A 94 -7.72 10.31 23.97
N GLU A 95 -9.00 10.47 23.63
CA GLU A 95 -9.88 11.60 23.89
C GLU A 95 -9.64 12.90 23.08
N ARG A 96 -10.33 12.99 21.94
CA ARG A 96 -10.92 14.26 21.53
C ARG A 96 -12.32 14.00 20.99
N THR A 97 -13.27 13.86 21.91
CA THR A 97 -14.70 14.04 21.63
C THR A 97 -14.89 15.50 21.24
N THR A 98 -14.71 15.82 19.96
CA THR A 98 -15.21 17.08 19.41
C THR A 98 -16.72 16.90 19.29
N SER A 99 -17.44 17.18 20.39
CA SER A 99 -18.90 17.21 20.39
C SER A 99 -19.34 18.40 19.54
N PHE A 100 -19.44 18.20 18.24
CA PHE A 100 -20.14 19.11 17.34
C PHE A 100 -21.64 18.87 17.58
N ASN A 101 -22.33 19.91 18.06
CA ASN A 101 -23.77 19.98 18.34
C ASN A 101 -24.17 19.77 19.83
N GLN A 102 -24.14 20.86 20.60
CA GLN A 102 -25.09 21.07 21.71
C GLN A 102 -25.99 22.27 21.34
N PRO A 103 -27.33 22.13 21.39
CA PRO A 103 -28.22 23.28 21.31
C PRO A 103 -28.10 24.13 22.60
N ARG A 104 -28.09 25.46 22.46
CA ARG A 104 -28.06 26.39 23.60
C ARG A 104 -29.34 26.24 24.43
N PRO A 105 -29.27 26.01 25.76
CA PRO A 105 -30.45 26.00 26.61
C PRO A 105 -30.98 27.43 26.83
N GLY A 106 -32.29 27.52 26.98
CA GLY A 106 -33.10 28.74 26.90
C GLY A 106 -32.66 29.92 27.76
N MET A 107 -32.73 31.09 27.15
CA MET A 107 -32.87 32.38 27.84
C MET A 107 -34.32 32.48 28.31
N CYS A 108 -34.52 32.38 29.62
CA CYS A 108 -35.61 33.08 30.32
C CYS A 108 -35.00 34.30 31.01
#